data_AF-A0A5C6WVB6-F1
#
_entry.id   AF-A0A5C6WVB6-F1
#
_cell.length_a   1.000
_cell.length_b   1.000
_cell.length_c   1.000
_cell.angle_alpha   90.00
_cell.angle_beta   90.00
_cell.angle_gamma   90.00
#
_symmetry.space_group_name_H-M   'P 1'
#
loop_
_entity.id
_entity.type
_entity.pdbx_description
1 polymer ?
#
loop_
_entity_poly.entity_id
_entity_poly.type
_entity_poly.pdbx_seq_one_letter_code
_entity_poly.pdbx_strand_id
1 'polypeptide(L)' 'MSEFATPPEESLSYGEAMEELNRILAAIEGDAVDLDELGERVARAAELIRMCREKIDQTEFQVRTIIEELDGRDED' A
#
# COMPACT_ATOMS: atom_id res chain seq x y z
N MET A 1 -12.21 -2.40 23.69
CA MET A 1 -10.76 -2.45 24.04
C MET A 1 -10.13 -3.64 23.33
N SER A 2 -9.67 -3.42 22.10
CA SER A 2 -8.58 -4.13 21.40
C SER A 2 -8.64 -3.69 19.92
N GLU A 3 -8.31 -2.43 19.63
CA GLU A 3 -8.55 -1.82 18.29
C GLU A 3 -7.32 -1.13 17.66
N PHE A 4 -6.10 -1.37 18.15
CA PHE A 4 -4.89 -0.70 17.62
C PHE A 4 -3.70 -1.64 17.43
N ALA A 5 -3.93 -2.86 16.95
CA ALA A 5 -2.83 -3.64 16.39
C ALA A 5 -2.75 -3.29 14.89
N THR A 6 -1.89 -2.32 14.55
CA THR A 6 -1.58 -2.04 13.14
C THR A 6 -0.78 -3.22 12.59
N PRO A 7 -1.29 -3.94 11.58
CA PRO A 7 -0.59 -5.09 11.03
C PRO A 7 0.68 -4.67 10.26
N PRO A 8 1.69 -5.54 10.19
CA PRO A 8 2.92 -5.28 9.44
C PRO A 8 2.63 -5.17 7.94
N GLU A 9 3.44 -4.37 7.24
CA GLU A 9 3.27 -4.00 5.82
C GLU A 9 3.13 -5.19 4.86
N GLU A 10 3.85 -6.29 5.12
CA GLU A 10 3.83 -7.51 4.31
C GLU A 10 2.47 -8.23 4.34
N SER A 11 1.68 -8.02 5.39
CA SER A 11 0.38 -8.66 5.58
C SER A 11 -0.82 -7.82 5.12
N LEU A 12 -0.59 -6.54 4.80
CA LEU A 12 -1.65 -5.61 4.39
C LEU A 12 -2.04 -5.80 2.93
N SER A 13 -3.33 -5.92 2.64
CA SER A 13 -3.84 -5.78 1.27
C SER A 13 -3.68 -4.34 0.77
N TYR A 14 -3.74 -4.16 -0.56
CA TYR A 14 -3.72 -2.83 -1.15
C TYR A 14 -4.87 -1.94 -0.62
N GLY A 15 -6.06 -2.52 -0.44
CA GLY A 15 -7.22 -1.81 0.11
C GLY A 15 -6.99 -1.32 1.54
N GLU A 16 -6.49 -2.20 2.42
CA GLU A 16 -6.20 -1.84 3.81
C GLU A 16 -5.10 -0.78 3.93
N ALA A 17 -4.08 -0.86 3.07
CA ALA A 17 -3.03 0.15 3.01
C ALA A 17 -3.57 1.53 2.59
N MET A 18 -4.50 1.56 1.63
CA MET A 18 -5.17 2.79 1.22
C MET A 18 -6.06 3.37 2.33
N GLU A 19 -6.77 2.52 3.07
CA GLU A 19 -7.54 2.96 4.25
C GLU A 19 -6.65 3.53 5.35
N GLU A 20 -5.49 2.92 5.60
CA GLU A 20 -4.51 3.45 6.55
C GLU A 20 -3.91 4.78 6.08
N LEU A 21 -3.56 4.91 4.81
CA LEU A 21 -3.08 6.17 4.23
C LEU A 21 -4.10 7.30 4.40
N ASN A 22 -5.38 7.04 4.16
CA ASN A 22 -6.45 8.02 4.38
C ASN A 22 -6.57 8.43 5.85
N ARG A 23 -6.43 7.48 6.79
CA ARG A 23 -6.41 7.78 8.23
C ARG A 23 -5.22 8.63 8.62
N ILE A 24 -4.04 8.33 8.07
CA ILE A 24 -2.82 9.12 8.29
C ILE A 24 -3.01 10.54 7.76
N LEU A 25 -3.54 10.71 6.55
CA LEU A 25 -3.81 12.02 5.96
C LEU A 25 -4.76 12.84 6.82
N ALA A 26 -5.89 12.25 7.22
CA ALA A 26 -6.87 12.92 8.09
C ALA A 26 -6.28 13.31 9.45
N ALA A 27 -5.36 12.49 9.99
CA ALA A 27 -4.66 12.81 11.23
C ALA A 27 -3.71 14.00 11.04
N ILE A 28 -2.96 14.06 9.93
CA ILE A 28 -2.03 15.15 9.60
C ILE A 28 -2.75 16.48 9.38
N GLU A 29 -3.93 16.46 8.78
CA GLU A 29 -4.75 17.66 8.53
C GLU A 29 -5.43 18.20 9.80
N GLY A 30 -5.36 17.48 10.93
CA GLY A 30 -5.90 17.92 12.20
C GLY A 30 -5.07 19.02 12.87
N ASP A 31 -5.73 19.95 13.55
CA ASP A 31 -5.13 21.14 14.18
C ASP A 31 -4.18 20.87 15.38
N ALA A 32 -4.02 19.61 15.81
CA ALA A 32 -3.35 19.25 17.07
C ALA A 32 -2.28 18.15 16.92
N VAL A 33 -1.53 18.15 15.82
CA VAL A 33 -0.46 17.17 15.60
C VAL A 33 0.87 17.68 16.14
N ASP A 34 1.50 16.91 17.02
CA ASP A 34 2.87 17.18 17.49
C ASP A 34 3.89 16.92 16.36
N LEU A 35 4.98 17.69 16.32
CA LEU A 35 6.01 17.60 15.27
C LEU A 35 6.66 16.20 15.21
N ASP A 36 6.88 15.56 16.36
CA ASP A 36 7.45 14.21 16.41
C ASP A 36 6.45 13.18 15.85
N GLU A 37 5.18 13.33 16.19
CA GLU A 37 4.08 12.47 15.73
C GLU A 37 3.81 12.64 14.21
N LEU A 38 4.04 13.83 13.67
CA LEU A 38 4.01 14.08 12.24
C LEU A 38 5.10 13.29 11.51
N GLY A 39 6.32 13.27 12.07
CA GLY A 39 7.45 12.53 11.51
C GLY A 39 7.17 11.03 11.41
N GLU A 40 6.65 10.44 12.49
CA GLU A 40 6.29 9.01 12.53
C GLU A 40 5.19 8.67 11.50
N ARG A 41 4.16 9.51 11.40
CA ARG A 41 3.06 9.34 10.44
C ARG A 41 3.53 9.40 8.99
N VAL A 42 4.41 10.36 8.67
CA VAL A 42 4.98 10.49 7.32
C VAL A 42 5.88 9.29 7.00
N ALA A 43 6.65 8.79 7.96
CA ALA A 43 7.47 7.59 7.78
C ALA A 43 6.59 6.37 7.46
N ARG A 44 5.52 6.16 8.24
CA ARG A 44 4.55 5.09 8.01
C ARG A 44 3.86 5.21 6.65
N ALA A 45 3.45 6.41 6.26
CA ALA A 45 2.87 6.64 4.93
C ALA A 45 3.86 6.30 3.80
N ALA A 46 5.14 6.63 3.96
CA ALA A 46 6.17 6.30 2.97
C ALA A 46 6.37 4.78 2.82
N GLU A 47 6.31 4.02 3.92
CA GLU A 47 6.34 2.54 3.90
C GLU A 47 5.14 1.98 3.13
N LEU A 48 3.92 2.40 3.48
CA LEU A 48 2.69 1.97 2.82
C LEU A 48 2.72 2.26 1.31
N ILE A 49 3.21 3.44 0.91
CA ILE A 49 3.34 3.81 -0.50
C ILE A 49 4.33 2.90 -1.24
N ARG A 50 5.47 2.55 -0.61
CA ARG A 50 6.45 1.64 -1.22
C ARG A 50 5.84 0.27 -1.44
N MET A 51 5.17 -0.28 -0.44
CA MET A 51 4.48 -1.57 -0.55
C MET A 51 3.40 -1.54 -1.64
N CYS A 52 2.59 -0.48 -1.70
CA CYS A 52 1.57 -0.34 -2.74
C CYS A 52 2.17 -0.34 -4.16
N ARG A 53 3.29 0.34 -4.36
CA ARG A 53 3.99 0.35 -5.66
C ARG A 53 4.50 -1.02 -6.04
N GLU A 54 5.13 -1.73 -5.09
CA GLU A 54 5.60 -3.09 -5.34
C GLU A 54 4.47 -4.03 -5.75
N LYS A 55 3.30 -3.93 -5.09
CA LYS A 55 2.13 -4.74 -5.47
C LYS A 55 1.61 -4.41 -6.87
N ILE A 56 1.62 -3.14 -7.27
CA ILE A 56 1.23 -2.72 -8.61
C ILE A 56 2.22 -3.32 -9.63
N ASP A 57 3.52 -3.15 -9.41
CA ASP A 57 4.56 -3.66 -10.31
C ASP A 57 4.47 -5.18 -10.47
N GLN A 58 4.26 -5.92 -9.38
CA GLN A 58 4.05 -7.37 -9.40
C GLN A 58 2.80 -7.75 -10.18
N THR A 59 1.70 -7.01 -10.00
CA THR A 59 0.44 -7.26 -10.72
C THR A 59 0.61 -7.00 -12.22
N GLU A 60 1.26 -5.90 -12.60
CA GLU A 60 1.56 -5.59 -14.00
C GLU A 60 2.43 -6.66 -14.65
N PHE A 61 3.43 -7.17 -13.93
CA PHE A 61 4.27 -8.27 -14.40
C PHE A 61 3.45 -9.53 -14.66
N GLN A 62 2.61 -9.94 -13.69
CA GLN A 62 1.75 -11.12 -13.82
C GLN A 62 0.78 -11.01 -14.99
N VAL A 63 0.13 -9.85 -15.16
CA VAL A 63 -0.78 -9.61 -16.28
C VAL A 63 -0.06 -9.75 -17.62
N ARG A 64 1.14 -9.18 -17.74
CA ARG A 64 1.95 -9.27 -18.96
C ARG A 64 2.32 -10.71 -19.28
N THR A 65 2.79 -11.47 -18.30
CA THR A 65 3.11 -12.90 -18.47
C THR A 65 1.90 -13.70 -18.95
N ILE A 66 0.71 -13.45 -18.38
CA ILE A 66 -0.52 -14.13 -18.81
C ILE A 66 -0.85 -13.79 -20.28
N ILE A 67 -0.71 -12.53 -20.69
CA ILE A 67 -0.95 -12.12 -22.08
C ILE A 67 0.05 -12.80 -23.02
N GLU A 68 1.34 -12.80 -22.69
CA GLU A 68 2.38 -13.48 -23.47
C GLU A 68 2.13 -15.00 -23.60
N GLU A 69 1.66 -15.65 -22.53
CA GLU A 69 1.27 -17.07 -22.55
C GLU A 69 0.02 -17.35 -23.40
N LEU A 70 -0.91 -16.40 -23.51
CA LEU A 70 -2.09 -16.54 -24.35
C LEU A 70 -1.76 -16.31 -25.82
N ASP A 71 -1.01 -15.25 -26.15
CA ASP A 71 -0.58 -14.95 -27.51
C ASP A 71 0.32 -16.05 -28.09
N GLY A 72 1.24 -16.61 -27.27
CA GLY A 72 2.12 -17.71 -27.68
C GLY A 72 1.41 -19.06 -27.88
N ARG A 73 0.14 -19.19 -27.49
CA ARG A 73 -0.68 -20.40 -27.73
C ARG A 73 -1.49 -20.33 -29.02
N ASP A 74 -1.59 -19.15 -29.65
CA ASP A 74 -2.35 -18.96 -30.90
C ASP A 74 -1.47 -19.18 -32.15
N GLU A 75 -0.16 -19.42 -32.00
CA GLU A 75 0.80 -19.66 -33.10
C GLU A 75 1.13 -21.16 -33.35
N ASP A 76 0.53 -22.11 -32.61
CA ASP A 76 0.61 -23.57 -32.83
C ASP A 76 -0.70 -24.15 -33.43
#